data_AF-A0A1Q4EZK1-F1
#
_entry.id   AF-A0A1Q4EZK1-F1
#
_cell.length_a   1.000
_cell.length_b   1.000
_cell.length_c   1.000
_cell.angle_alpha   90.00
_cell.angle_beta   90.00
_cell.angle_gamma   90.00
#
_symmetry.space_group_name_H-M   'P 1'
#
loop_
_entity.id
_entity.type
_entity.pdbx_description
1 polymer ?
#
loop_
_entity_poly.entity_id
_entity_poly.type
_entity_poly.pdbx_seq_one_letter_code
_entity_poly.pdbx_strand_id
1 'polypeptide(L)'
;MSAKDIRLLMEGDESALRKVYDCHGEHVYQFAFHFLKDEDWSEEIVQDVFLKLWISREGLDESGNIWLYLYVITKRLCLNRLREIKRSAVLRSRLMENIERSRNPIEEQLFASDIERLAEGVIATLPAQQQIVFKLSREQGLSYTEIAQKLQISPNTVKNHLVQALKKLRISLSHISHSCLLVLLFIRNLL
;
A
#
# COMPACT_ATOMS: atom_id res chain seq x y z
N MET A 1 0.25 -4.06 -18.79
CA MET A 1 -0.34 -5.41 -18.96
C MET A 1 -1.73 -5.27 -19.58
N SER A 2 -2.10 -6.17 -20.48
CA SER A 2 -3.44 -6.18 -21.09
C SER A 2 -4.43 -7.03 -20.28
N ALA A 3 -5.74 -6.78 -20.43
CA ALA A 3 -6.80 -7.63 -19.84
C ALA A 3 -6.65 -9.10 -20.26
N LYS A 4 -6.20 -9.33 -21.50
CA LYS A 4 -5.89 -10.66 -22.03
C LYS A 4 -4.79 -11.38 -21.24
N ASP A 5 -3.74 -10.68 -20.83
CA ASP A 5 -2.66 -11.29 -20.04
C ASP A 5 -3.16 -11.69 -18.64
N ILE A 6 -4.06 -10.90 -18.03
CA ILE A 6 -4.66 -11.24 -16.73
C ILE A 6 -5.57 -12.46 -16.87
N ARG A 7 -6.37 -12.55 -17.94
CA ARG A 7 -7.21 -13.72 -18.20
C ARG A 7 -6.39 -15.00 -18.36
N LEU A 8 -5.32 -14.95 -19.15
CA LEU A 8 -4.40 -16.10 -19.31
C LEU A 8 -3.78 -16.51 -17.97
N LEU A 9 -3.41 -15.54 -17.12
CA LEU A 9 -2.93 -15.83 -15.77
C LEU A 9 -4.00 -16.53 -14.93
N MET A 10 -5.26 -16.08 -14.97
CA MET A 10 -6.37 -16.72 -14.24
C MET A 10 -6.58 -18.18 -14.67
N GLU A 11 -6.39 -18.45 -15.97
CA GLU A 11 -6.51 -19.79 -16.57
C GLU A 11 -5.28 -20.69 -16.26
N GLY A 12 -4.23 -20.17 -15.63
CA GLY A 12 -3.03 -20.92 -15.26
C GLY A 12 -1.95 -20.97 -16.33
N ASP A 13 -1.89 -19.99 -17.24
CA ASP A 13 -0.79 -19.85 -18.19
C ASP A 13 0.46 -19.28 -17.51
N GLU A 14 1.50 -20.10 -17.41
CA GLU A 14 2.79 -19.72 -16.81
C GLU A 14 3.49 -18.57 -17.56
N SER A 15 3.27 -18.45 -18.87
CA SER A 15 3.84 -17.35 -19.66
C SER A 15 3.24 -16.00 -19.27
N ALA A 16 1.98 -15.99 -18.84
CA ALA A 16 1.33 -14.79 -18.31
C ALA A 16 1.92 -14.40 -16.95
N LEU A 17 2.17 -15.37 -16.05
CA LEU A 17 2.86 -15.11 -14.77
C LEU A 17 4.24 -14.52 -15.00
N ARG A 18 5.01 -15.07 -15.95
CA ARG A 18 6.35 -14.55 -16.27
C ARG A 18 6.30 -13.10 -16.75
N LYS A 19 5.36 -12.75 -17.63
CA LYS A 19 5.16 -11.34 -18.03
C LYS A 19 4.85 -10.43 -16.85
N VAL A 20 4.04 -10.89 -15.89
CA VAL A 20 3.75 -10.11 -14.69
C VAL A 20 5.02 -9.88 -13.87
N TYR A 21 5.83 -10.94 -13.71
CA TYR A 21 7.12 -10.87 -13.04
C TYR A 21 8.08 -9.90 -13.73
N ASP A 22 8.25 -10.01 -15.03
CA ASP A 22 9.16 -9.15 -15.79
C ASP A 22 8.74 -7.67 -15.70
N CYS A 23 7.44 -7.38 -15.62
CA CYS A 23 6.94 -6.00 -15.49
C CYS A 23 7.04 -5.43 -14.06
N HIS A 24 6.88 -6.27 -13.03
CA HIS A 24 6.63 -5.80 -11.66
C HIS A 24 7.61 -6.34 -10.62
N GLY A 25 8.45 -7.32 -10.94
CA GLY A 25 9.38 -7.96 -10.02
C GLY A 25 10.33 -6.96 -9.36
N GLU A 26 10.95 -6.09 -10.16
CA GLU A 26 11.81 -5.02 -9.65
C GLU A 26 11.04 -4.05 -8.75
N HIS A 27 9.83 -3.64 -9.13
CA HIS A 27 9.02 -2.75 -8.31
C HIS A 27 8.62 -3.40 -6.97
N VAL A 28 8.30 -4.69 -6.97
CA VAL A 28 8.03 -5.47 -5.74
C VAL A 28 9.28 -5.53 -4.86
N TYR A 29 10.45 -5.78 -5.47
CA TYR A 29 11.73 -5.82 -4.77
C TYR A 29 12.04 -4.48 -4.11
N GLN A 30 12.02 -3.38 -4.88
CA GLN A 30 12.29 -2.04 -4.39
C GLN A 30 11.33 -1.66 -3.27
N PHE A 31 10.04 -2.02 -3.42
CA PHE A 31 9.05 -1.82 -2.38
C PHE A 31 9.38 -2.61 -1.11
N ALA A 32 9.77 -3.88 -1.21
CA ALA A 32 10.16 -4.69 -0.06
C ALA A 32 11.44 -4.19 0.61
N PHE A 33 12.44 -3.84 -0.19
CA PHE A 33 13.73 -3.31 0.27
C PHE A 33 13.56 -2.01 1.02
N HIS A 34 12.63 -1.15 0.60
CA HIS A 34 12.33 0.07 1.35
C HIS A 34 11.92 -0.19 2.82
N PHE A 35 11.17 -1.26 3.10
CA PHE A 35 10.77 -1.63 4.47
C PHE A 35 11.83 -2.41 5.23
N LEU A 36 12.53 -3.31 4.54
CA LEU A 36 13.35 -4.34 5.16
C LEU A 36 14.84 -4.00 5.14
N LYS A 37 15.25 -3.12 4.23
CA LYS A 37 16.63 -2.68 3.97
C LYS A 37 17.62 -3.85 3.86
N ASP A 38 17.13 -5.01 3.47
CA ASP A 38 17.87 -6.27 3.48
C ASP A 38 17.55 -7.02 2.19
N GLU A 39 18.58 -7.34 1.42
CA GLU A 39 18.44 -7.93 0.09
C GLU A 39 17.80 -9.32 0.20
N ASP A 40 18.31 -10.19 1.07
CA ASP A 40 17.80 -11.55 1.27
C ASP A 40 16.30 -11.54 1.62
N TRP A 41 15.90 -10.70 2.58
CA TRP A 41 14.50 -10.62 2.97
C TRP A 41 13.64 -10.05 1.86
N SER A 42 14.17 -9.13 1.04
CA SER A 42 13.43 -8.51 -0.05
C SER A 42 13.21 -9.48 -1.20
N GLU A 43 14.22 -10.27 -1.56
CA GLU A 43 14.11 -11.33 -2.56
C GLU A 43 13.12 -12.42 -2.12
N GLU A 44 13.14 -12.81 -0.84
CA GLU A 44 12.16 -13.75 -0.29
C GLU A 44 10.74 -13.20 -0.38
N ILE A 45 10.54 -11.90 -0.08
CA ILE A 45 9.22 -11.26 -0.29
C ILE A 45 8.82 -11.32 -1.76
N VAL A 46 9.72 -11.05 -2.71
CA VAL A 46 9.41 -11.15 -4.15
C VAL A 46 8.89 -12.56 -4.47
N GLN A 47 9.62 -13.60 -4.06
CA GLN A 47 9.22 -14.99 -4.31
C GLN A 47 7.84 -15.29 -3.72
N ASP A 48 7.62 -14.93 -2.45
CA ASP A 48 6.33 -15.14 -1.77
C ASP A 48 5.17 -14.38 -2.43
N VAL A 49 5.42 -13.18 -2.95
CA VAL A 49 4.41 -12.37 -3.64
C VAL A 49 3.93 -13.08 -4.90
N PHE A 50 4.86 -13.52 -5.75
CA PHE A 50 4.52 -14.17 -7.01
C PHE A 50 3.96 -15.58 -6.80
N LEU A 51 4.43 -16.30 -5.77
CA LEU A 51 3.83 -17.56 -5.36
C LEU A 51 2.38 -17.37 -4.90
N LYS A 52 2.11 -16.35 -4.08
CA LYS A 52 0.75 -16.03 -3.65
C LYS A 52 -0.12 -15.62 -4.83
N LEU A 53 0.36 -14.75 -5.71
CA LEU A 53 -0.34 -14.40 -6.94
C LEU A 53 -0.75 -15.65 -7.72
N TRP A 54 0.18 -16.58 -7.92
CA TRP A 54 -0.10 -17.83 -8.62
C TRP A 54 -1.17 -18.67 -7.93
N ILE A 55 -1.10 -18.84 -6.61
CA ILE A 55 -2.07 -19.65 -5.86
C ILE A 55 -3.47 -19.02 -5.91
N SER A 56 -3.59 -17.69 -5.85
CA SER A 56 -4.88 -16.99 -5.85
C SER A 56 -5.31 -16.42 -7.20
N ARG A 57 -4.66 -16.85 -8.29
CA ARG A 57 -4.89 -16.34 -9.66
C ARG A 57 -6.33 -16.44 -10.13
N GLU A 58 -7.04 -17.49 -9.76
CA GLU A 58 -8.44 -17.74 -10.17
C GLU A 58 -9.42 -16.66 -9.67
N GLY A 59 -9.07 -15.97 -8.57
CA GLY A 59 -9.89 -14.91 -7.97
C GLY A 59 -9.52 -13.50 -8.40
N LEU A 60 -8.66 -13.34 -9.43
CA LEU A 60 -8.29 -12.02 -9.95
C LEU A 60 -9.46 -11.36 -10.69
N ASP A 61 -9.46 -10.04 -10.69
CA ASP A 61 -10.35 -9.24 -11.52
C ASP A 61 -9.64 -8.90 -12.82
N GLU A 62 -10.17 -9.37 -13.95
CA GLU A 62 -9.61 -9.11 -15.29
C GLU A 62 -9.51 -7.61 -15.62
N SER A 63 -10.42 -6.80 -15.07
CA SER A 63 -10.43 -5.34 -15.22
C SER A 63 -9.59 -4.61 -14.15
N GLY A 64 -9.06 -5.37 -13.19
CA GLY A 64 -8.33 -4.86 -12.03
C GLY A 64 -6.88 -4.45 -12.32
N ASN A 65 -6.30 -3.71 -11.38
CA ASN A 65 -4.91 -3.28 -11.47
C ASN A 65 -3.97 -4.31 -10.80
N ILE A 66 -3.28 -5.12 -11.60
CA ILE A 66 -2.36 -6.16 -11.13
C ILE A 66 -1.21 -5.63 -10.28
N TRP A 67 -0.64 -4.48 -10.62
CA TRP A 67 0.46 -3.88 -9.84
C TRP A 67 0.02 -3.69 -8.40
N LEU A 68 -1.22 -3.28 -8.25
CA LEU A 68 -1.75 -2.92 -6.97
C LEU A 68 -2.20 -4.12 -6.14
N TYR A 69 -2.56 -5.21 -6.83
CA TYR A 69 -2.69 -6.52 -6.21
C TYR A 69 -1.35 -6.99 -5.63
N LEU A 70 -0.26 -6.93 -6.42
CA LEU A 70 1.10 -7.26 -5.99
C LEU A 70 1.52 -6.41 -4.80
N TYR A 71 1.38 -5.08 -4.91
CA TYR A 71 1.68 -4.11 -3.86
C TYR A 71 1.07 -4.50 -2.51
N VAL A 72 -0.21 -4.88 -2.50
CA VAL A 72 -0.90 -5.28 -1.27
C VAL A 72 -0.28 -6.52 -0.64
N ILE A 73 0.03 -7.52 -1.47
CA ILE A 73 0.66 -8.76 -1.00
C ILE A 73 2.05 -8.45 -0.43
N THR A 74 2.88 -7.74 -1.19
CA THR A 74 4.25 -7.36 -0.82
C THR A 74 4.25 -6.69 0.54
N LYS A 75 3.41 -5.68 0.69
CA LYS A 75 3.27 -4.93 1.93
C LYS A 75 2.84 -5.77 3.11
N ARG A 76 1.83 -6.64 2.94
CA ARG A 76 1.37 -7.52 4.02
C ARG A 76 2.51 -8.41 4.50
N LEU A 77 3.30 -8.93 3.57
CA LEU A 77 4.46 -9.75 3.87
C LEU A 77 5.56 -8.96 4.58
N CYS A 78 5.93 -7.78 4.08
CA CYS A 78 6.91 -6.90 4.76
C CYS A 78 6.47 -6.57 6.19
N LEU A 79 5.20 -6.22 6.41
CA LEU A 79 4.69 -5.93 7.76
C LEU A 79 4.71 -7.15 8.67
N ASN A 80 4.42 -8.34 8.15
CA ASN A 80 4.54 -9.57 8.94
C ASN A 80 6.00 -9.83 9.33
N ARG A 81 6.94 -9.70 8.37
CA ARG A 81 8.37 -9.83 8.61
C ARG A 81 8.87 -8.82 9.65
N LEU A 82 8.44 -7.56 9.56
CA LEU A 82 8.80 -6.54 10.56
C LEU A 82 8.27 -6.87 11.97
N ARG A 83 7.09 -7.50 12.09
CA ARG A 83 6.59 -7.97 13.40
C ARG A 83 7.43 -9.11 13.95
N GLU A 84 7.94 -10.00 13.10
CA GLU A 84 8.88 -11.06 13.50
C GLU A 84 10.22 -10.47 13.93
N ILE A 85 10.79 -9.57 13.12
CA ILE A 85 12.02 -8.84 13.43
C ILE A 85 11.89 -8.14 14.78
N LYS A 86 10.78 -7.42 15.02
CA LYS A 86 10.52 -6.73 16.28
C LYS A 86 10.63 -7.65 17.50
N ARG A 87 10.33 -8.95 17.37
CA ARG A 87 10.37 -9.91 18.49
C ARG A 87 11.77 -10.47 18.76
N SER A 88 12.71 -10.36 17.81
CA SER A 88 14.07 -10.90 17.94
C SER A 88 15.13 -9.79 18.04
N ALA A 89 15.90 -9.77 19.13
CA ALA A 89 16.97 -8.77 19.32
C ALA A 89 18.01 -8.82 18.19
N VAL A 90 18.41 -10.02 17.77
CA VAL A 90 19.39 -10.23 16.70
C VAL A 90 18.89 -9.66 15.38
N LEU A 91 17.64 -9.93 15.01
CA LEU A 91 17.07 -9.45 13.76
C LEU A 91 16.88 -7.92 13.78
N ARG A 92 16.51 -7.34 14.93
CA ARG A 92 16.43 -5.88 15.08
C ARG A 92 17.79 -5.22 14.86
N SER A 93 18.86 -5.76 15.44
CA SER A 93 20.20 -5.20 15.26
C SER A 93 20.63 -5.25 13.79
N ARG A 94 20.40 -6.37 13.09
CA ARG A 94 20.66 -6.49 11.64
C ARG A 94 19.90 -5.42 10.84
N LEU A 95 18.62 -5.25 11.09
CA LEU A 95 17.80 -4.22 10.41
C LEU A 95 18.33 -2.81 10.65
N MET A 96 18.71 -2.47 11.89
CA MET A 96 19.25 -1.14 12.22
C MET A 96 20.56 -0.87 11.49
N GLU A 97 21.49 -1.83 11.51
CA GLU A 97 22.76 -1.72 10.80
C GLU A 97 22.56 -1.53 9.29
N ASN A 98 21.63 -2.28 8.72
CA ASN A 98 21.28 -2.15 7.31
C ASN A 98 20.66 -0.79 6.96
N ILE A 99 19.78 -0.25 7.81
CA ILE A 99 19.22 1.10 7.64
C ILE A 99 20.34 2.14 7.62
N GLU A 100 21.32 2.04 8.52
CA GLU A 100 22.45 2.98 8.57
C GLU A 100 23.29 2.93 7.29
N ARG A 101 23.53 1.72 6.75
CA ARG A 101 24.31 1.52 5.51
C ARG A 101 23.58 1.95 4.23
N SER A 102 22.25 1.87 4.22
CA SER A 102 21.40 2.05 3.03
C SER A 102 20.71 3.42 2.97
N ARG A 103 21.15 4.41 3.76
CA ARG A 103 20.61 5.77 3.69
C ARG A 103 20.91 6.41 2.34
N ASN A 104 19.90 6.44 1.47
CA ASN A 104 19.89 7.23 0.24
C ASN A 104 18.66 8.14 0.19
N PRO A 105 18.80 9.44 0.54
CA PRO A 105 17.67 10.37 0.65
C PRO A 105 16.87 10.57 -0.65
N ILE A 106 17.51 10.40 -1.81
CA ILE A 106 16.91 10.67 -3.12
C ILE A 106 15.94 9.54 -3.51
N GLU A 107 16.32 8.30 -3.27
CA GLU A 107 15.49 7.12 -3.54
C GLU A 107 14.26 7.07 -2.63
N GLU A 108 14.42 7.45 -1.36
CA GLU A 108 13.29 7.53 -0.41
C GLU A 108 12.25 8.57 -0.84
N GLN A 109 12.69 9.70 -1.40
CA GLN A 109 11.81 10.77 -1.85
C GLN A 109 11.06 10.43 -3.14
N LEU A 110 11.72 9.77 -4.11
CA LEU A 110 11.09 9.32 -5.35
C LEU A 110 9.97 8.31 -5.07
N PHE A 111 10.28 7.31 -4.25
CA PHE A 111 9.32 6.28 -3.87
C PHE A 111 8.13 6.85 -3.08
N ALA A 112 8.38 7.76 -2.14
CA ALA A 112 7.31 8.47 -1.43
C ALA A 112 6.39 9.22 -2.41
N SER A 113 6.95 9.89 -3.42
CA SER A 113 6.18 10.63 -4.42
C SER A 113 5.28 9.72 -5.27
N ASP A 114 5.73 8.50 -5.59
CA ASP A 114 4.94 7.55 -6.37
C ASP A 114 3.75 7.01 -5.58
N ILE A 115 3.94 6.76 -4.28
CA ILE A 115 2.86 6.36 -3.37
C ILE A 115 1.89 7.50 -3.11
N GLU A 116 2.39 8.72 -2.97
CA GLU A 116 1.58 9.92 -2.77
C GLU A 116 0.70 10.20 -3.99
N ARG A 117 1.28 10.13 -5.20
CA ARG A 117 0.55 10.26 -6.46
C ARG A 117 -0.58 9.23 -6.61
N LEU A 118 -0.34 7.98 -6.21
CA LEU A 118 -1.38 6.95 -6.18
C LEU A 118 -2.50 7.29 -5.18
N ALA A 119 -2.17 7.80 -4.01
CA ALA A 119 -3.15 8.20 -3.00
C ALA A 119 -3.98 9.42 -3.46
N GLU A 120 -3.33 10.44 -4.03
CA GLU A 120 -3.98 11.64 -4.54
C GLU A 120 -4.98 11.33 -5.66
N GLY A 121 -4.62 10.44 -6.59
CA GLY A 121 -5.51 9.99 -7.67
C GLY A 121 -6.83 9.40 -7.15
N VAL A 122 -6.78 8.63 -6.05
CA VAL A 122 -8.00 8.08 -5.44
C VAL A 122 -8.78 9.15 -4.66
N ILE A 123 -8.08 10.01 -3.92
CA ILE A 123 -8.70 11.10 -3.15
C ILE A 123 -9.47 12.07 -4.08
N ALA A 124 -8.97 12.31 -5.28
CA ALA A 124 -9.63 13.16 -6.28
C ALA A 124 -11.00 12.61 -6.74
N THR A 125 -11.28 11.33 -6.54
CA THR A 125 -12.57 10.71 -6.88
C THR A 125 -13.64 10.84 -5.78
N LEU A 126 -13.28 11.42 -4.63
CA LEU A 126 -14.20 11.62 -3.51
C LEU A 126 -15.13 12.83 -3.76
N PRO A 127 -16.38 12.83 -3.24
CA PRO A 127 -17.22 14.03 -3.22
C PRO A 127 -16.54 15.17 -2.44
N ALA A 128 -16.76 16.41 -2.85
CA ALA A 128 -16.07 17.60 -2.34
C ALA A 128 -16.06 17.70 -0.79
N GLN A 129 -17.21 17.55 -0.12
CA GLN A 129 -17.26 17.57 1.35
C GLN A 129 -16.43 16.45 2.00
N GLN A 130 -16.41 15.25 1.41
CA GLN A 130 -15.64 14.12 1.94
C GLN A 130 -14.14 14.36 1.77
N GLN A 131 -13.74 14.95 0.64
CA GLN A 131 -12.35 15.33 0.38
C GLN A 131 -11.88 16.39 1.38
N ILE A 132 -12.66 17.47 1.58
CA ILE A 132 -12.33 18.55 2.52
C ILE A 132 -12.19 18.02 3.94
N VAL A 133 -13.16 17.22 4.40
CA VAL A 133 -13.12 16.61 5.75
C VAL A 133 -11.92 15.66 5.91
N PHE A 134 -11.60 14.87 4.89
CA PHE A 134 -10.45 13.97 4.91
C PHE A 134 -9.13 14.75 5.01
N LYS A 135 -8.95 15.79 4.20
CA LYS A 135 -7.76 16.64 4.22
C LYS A 135 -7.59 17.36 5.56
N LEU A 136 -8.65 17.97 6.09
CA LEU A 136 -8.60 18.63 7.41
C LEU A 136 -8.20 17.68 8.55
N SER A 137 -8.63 16.42 8.49
CA SER A 137 -8.28 15.41 9.49
C SER A 137 -6.88 14.80 9.29
N ARG A 138 -6.43 14.66 8.04
CA ARG A 138 -5.19 13.94 7.70
C ARG A 138 -3.99 14.84 7.48
N GLU A 139 -4.15 15.94 6.77
CA GLU A 139 -3.10 16.92 6.46
C GLU A 139 -2.95 17.94 7.60
N GLN A 140 -4.07 18.41 8.18
CA GLN A 140 -4.07 19.46 9.22
C GLN A 140 -4.22 18.91 10.65
N GLY A 141 -4.42 17.60 10.81
CA GLY A 141 -4.48 16.94 12.12
C GLY A 141 -5.69 17.30 13.01
N LEU A 142 -6.70 17.98 12.47
CA LEU A 142 -7.82 18.49 13.26
C LEU A 142 -8.72 17.35 13.81
N SER A 143 -9.20 17.55 15.03
CA SER A 143 -10.20 16.69 15.69
C SER A 143 -11.59 16.85 15.06
N TYR A 144 -12.48 15.90 15.35
CA TYR A 144 -13.83 15.93 14.78
C TYR A 144 -14.61 17.17 15.22
N THR A 145 -14.38 17.62 16.44
CA THR A 145 -15.02 18.80 17.02
C THR A 145 -14.52 20.09 16.35
N GLU A 146 -13.21 20.19 16.07
CA GLU A 146 -12.60 21.33 15.37
C GLU A 146 -13.06 21.39 13.91
N ILE A 147 -13.13 20.24 13.21
CA ILE A 147 -13.64 20.18 11.84
C ILE A 147 -15.13 20.55 11.81
N ALA A 148 -15.90 20.07 12.78
CA ALA A 148 -17.33 20.38 12.92
C ALA A 148 -17.57 21.88 13.10
N GLN A 149 -16.80 22.53 13.98
CA GLN A 149 -16.85 23.99 14.17
C GLN A 149 -16.43 24.74 12.90
N LYS A 150 -15.32 24.33 12.27
CA LYS A 150 -14.77 24.98 11.07
C LYS A 150 -15.71 24.91 9.87
N LEU A 151 -16.41 23.79 9.70
CA LEU A 151 -17.32 23.55 8.58
C LEU A 151 -18.80 23.84 8.93
N GLN A 152 -19.09 24.27 10.16
CA GLN A 152 -20.45 24.47 10.68
C GLN A 152 -21.39 23.27 10.46
N ILE A 153 -20.87 22.07 10.76
CA ILE A 153 -21.61 20.80 10.69
C ILE A 153 -21.52 20.07 12.03
N SER A 154 -22.34 19.03 12.23
CA SER A 154 -22.23 18.23 13.46
C SER A 154 -20.96 17.36 13.48
N PRO A 155 -20.36 17.07 14.66
CA PRO A 155 -19.27 16.10 14.76
C PRO A 155 -19.64 14.71 14.23
N ASN A 156 -20.93 14.35 14.30
CA ASN A 156 -21.43 13.10 13.75
C ASN A 156 -21.43 13.12 12.20
N THR A 157 -21.71 14.28 11.60
CA THR A 157 -21.59 14.49 10.15
C THR A 157 -20.13 14.37 9.69
N VAL A 158 -19.18 14.92 10.45
CA VAL A 158 -17.73 14.75 10.20
C VAL A 158 -17.34 13.27 10.22
N LYS A 159 -17.75 12.55 11.27
CA LYS A 159 -17.53 11.10 11.39
C LYS A 159 -18.09 10.34 10.19
N ASN A 160 -19.33 10.65 9.77
CA ASN A 160 -19.96 9.99 8.63
C ASN A 160 -19.23 10.28 7.32
N HIS A 161 -18.80 11.53 7.08
CA HIS A 161 -17.97 11.86 5.92
C HIS A 161 -16.64 11.10 5.92
N LEU A 162 -15.98 10.97 7.06
CA LEU A 162 -14.75 10.18 7.18
C LEU A 162 -14.99 8.70 6.93
N VAL A 163 -16.05 8.12 7.50
CA VAL A 163 -16.40 6.71 7.27
C VAL A 163 -16.71 6.46 5.80
N GLN A 164 -17.45 7.35 5.13
CA GLN A 164 -17.73 7.23 3.71
C GLN A 164 -16.51 7.46 2.83
N ALA A 165 -15.67 8.45 3.14
CA ALA A 165 -14.40 8.68 2.46
C ALA A 165 -13.50 7.46 2.59
N LEU A 166 -13.35 6.91 3.80
CA LEU A 166 -12.60 5.69 4.07
C LEU A 166 -13.21 4.47 3.40
N LYS A 167 -14.55 4.37 3.30
CA LYS A 167 -15.24 3.29 2.59
C LYS A 167 -15.03 3.40 1.08
N LYS A 168 -15.09 4.61 0.51
CA LYS A 168 -14.89 4.85 -0.92
C LYS A 168 -13.43 4.69 -1.29
N LEU A 169 -12.50 5.24 -0.50
CA LEU A 169 -11.09 4.91 -0.52
C LEU A 169 -10.93 3.40 -0.42
N ARG A 170 -11.56 2.70 0.53
CA ARG A 170 -11.47 1.24 0.68
C ARG A 170 -12.12 0.45 -0.45
N ILE A 171 -13.08 0.99 -1.22
CA ILE A 171 -13.76 0.33 -2.35
C ILE A 171 -12.98 0.55 -3.65
N SER A 172 -12.56 1.79 -3.91
CA SER A 172 -11.56 2.10 -4.93
C SER A 172 -10.25 1.36 -4.61
N LEU A 173 -9.93 1.23 -3.33
CA LEU A 173 -8.87 0.40 -2.75
C LEU A 173 -9.35 -1.04 -2.40
N SER A 174 -10.49 -1.55 -2.93
CA SER A 174 -10.92 -2.96 -2.77
C SER A 174 -10.75 -3.74 -4.06
N HIS A 175 -10.70 -3.05 -5.21
CA HIS A 175 -9.95 -3.53 -6.38
C HIS A 175 -8.42 -3.53 -6.12
N ILE A 176 -8.02 -3.04 -4.95
CA ILE A 176 -6.67 -2.69 -4.50
C ILE A 176 -6.60 -2.97 -2.96
N SER A 177 -7.23 -4.08 -2.57
CA SER A 177 -7.39 -4.66 -1.21
C SER A 177 -6.79 -3.90 0.01
N HIS A 178 -7.64 -3.22 0.80
CA HIS A 178 -7.72 -3.05 2.29
C HIS A 178 -6.47 -2.63 3.11
N SER A 179 -5.26 -2.75 2.58
CA SER A 179 -3.99 -2.73 3.26
C SER A 179 -3.35 -1.35 3.15
N CYS A 180 -3.61 -0.61 2.06
CA CYS A 180 -3.24 0.81 1.87
C CYS A 180 -3.62 1.68 3.07
N LEU A 181 -4.83 1.48 3.59
CA LEU A 181 -5.35 2.24 4.72
C LEU A 181 -4.55 2.05 6.01
N LEU A 182 -3.98 0.86 6.25
CA LEU A 182 -3.22 0.58 7.47
C LEU A 182 -1.81 1.19 7.45
N VAL A 183 -1.19 1.43 6.29
CA VAL A 183 0.14 2.09 6.24
C VAL A 183 0.04 3.60 6.32
N LEU A 184 -1.00 4.21 5.77
CA LEU A 184 -1.29 5.63 6.06
C LEU A 184 -1.56 5.85 7.55
N LEU A 185 -2.15 4.86 8.24
CA LEU A 185 -2.34 4.89 9.69
C LEU A 185 -1.08 4.53 10.49
N PHE A 186 -0.16 3.73 9.94
CA PHE A 186 1.05 3.26 10.64
C PHE A 186 2.24 4.21 10.46
N ILE A 187 2.42 4.82 9.28
CA ILE A 187 3.43 5.86 9.04
C ILE A 187 3.16 7.08 9.93
N ARG A 188 1.88 7.39 10.20
CA ARG A 188 1.46 8.48 11.11
C ARG A 188 1.53 8.16 12.60
N ASN A 189 1.91 6.93 12.98
CA ASN A 189 2.13 6.53 14.37
C ASN A 189 3.63 6.38 14.70
N LEU A 190 4.52 6.66 13.73
CA LEU A 190 5.96 6.64 13.89
C LEU A 190 6.60 8.05 13.79
N LEU A 191 5.80 9.09 13.55
CA LEU A 191 6.17 10.52 13.57
C LEU A 191 5.31 11.25 14.60
#